data_AF-A0A3C0PJK5-F1
#
_entry.id   AF-A0A3C0PJK5-F1
#
_cell.length_a   1.000
_cell.length_b   1.000
_cell.length_c   1.000
_cell.angle_alpha   90.00
_cell.angle_beta   90.00
_cell.angle_gamma   90.00
#
_symmetry.space_group_name_H-M   'P 1'
#
loop_
_entity.id
_entity.type
_entity.pdbx_description
1 polymer ?
#
loop_
_entity_poly.entity_id
_entity_poly.type
_entity_poly.pdbx_seq_one_letter_code
_entity_poly.pdbx_strand_id
1 'polypeptide(L)'
;MSILLSFYRLYASLLVGVAVYPISGRSIKTCVFSAIAFRLLWFAAERTALIISVNLNFKRHIYKFKQQLGPYGIRLANKAGNDWTVKKSLAEVFTSSLKKLEKNVEHLKLMDTLFSAGMRPDDETFQINDCKLKYGLYRLNMHTQKNTEKK
;
A
#
# COMPACT_ATOMS: atom_id res chain seq x y z
N MET A 1 4.20 -8.27 -7.28
CA MET A 1 4.70 -9.00 -6.09
C MET A 1 5.44 -10.21 -6.65
N SER A 2 6.76 -10.25 -6.53
CA SER A 2 7.62 -11.11 -7.35
C SER A 2 7.35 -12.60 -7.13
N ILE A 3 7.41 -13.39 -8.21
CA ILE A 3 7.33 -14.86 -8.23
C ILE A 3 8.26 -15.48 -7.16
N LEU A 4 9.42 -14.88 -6.92
CA LEU A 4 10.38 -15.23 -5.87
C LEU A 4 9.78 -15.28 -4.45
N LEU A 5 8.90 -14.33 -4.10
CA LEU A 5 8.23 -14.32 -2.80
C LEU A 5 7.20 -15.46 -2.69
N SER A 6 6.52 -15.80 -3.79
CA SER A 6 5.61 -16.93 -3.82
C SER A 6 6.34 -18.27 -3.66
N PHE A 7 7.51 -18.43 -4.28
CA PHE A 7 8.37 -19.60 -4.08
C PHE A 7 8.85 -19.70 -2.64
N TYR A 8 9.38 -18.61 -2.07
CA TYR A 8 9.83 -18.58 -0.67
C TYR A 8 8.71 -18.98 0.31
N ARG A 9 7.48 -18.49 0.10
CA ARG A 9 6.31 -18.85 0.91
C ARG A 9 5.98 -20.35 0.84
N LEU A 10 6.11 -20.95 -0.34
CA LEU A 10 5.83 -22.37 -0.54
C LEU A 10 6.88 -23.24 0.17
N TYR A 11 8.18 -22.94 0.00
CA TYR A 11 9.26 -23.66 0.67
C TYR A 11 9.22 -23.50 2.19
N ALA A 12 8.93 -22.31 2.71
CA ALA A 12 8.77 -22.10 4.15
C ALA A 12 7.62 -22.95 4.72
N SER A 13 6.47 -23.04 4.02
CA SER A 13 5.36 -23.89 4.46
C SER A 13 5.68 -25.39 4.43
N LEU A 14 6.44 -25.85 3.44
CA LEU A 14 6.91 -27.24 3.36
C LEU A 14 7.91 -27.57 4.47
N LEU A 15 8.86 -26.67 4.75
CA LEU A 15 9.83 -26.84 5.83
C LEU A 15 9.16 -26.93 7.21
N VAL A 16 8.12 -26.11 7.46
CA VAL A 16 7.33 -26.20 8.68
C VAL A 16 6.60 -27.54 8.78
N GLY A 17 6.00 -28.03 7.68
CA GLY A 17 5.37 -29.35 7.65
C GLY A 17 6.35 -30.50 7.93
N VAL A 18 7.55 -30.45 7.37
CA VAL A 18 8.61 -31.45 7.59
C VAL A 18 9.16 -31.39 9.03
N ALA A 19 9.33 -30.18 9.58
CA ALA A 19 9.80 -30.00 10.95
C ALA A 19 8.82 -30.53 12.01
N VAL A 20 7.51 -30.55 11.70
CA VAL A 20 6.44 -31.04 12.59
C VAL A 20 6.28 -32.58 12.52
N TYR A 21 6.85 -33.23 11.51
CA TYR A 21 6.79 -34.69 11.30
C TYR A 21 7.36 -35.54 12.45
N PRO A 22 8.56 -35.28 12.98
CA PRO A 22 9.11 -36.05 14.10
C PRO A 22 8.37 -35.83 15.42
N ILE A 23 7.73 -34.66 15.60
CA ILE A 23 7.03 -34.28 16.83
C ILE A 23 5.62 -34.89 16.90
N SER A 24 4.98 -35.09 15.75
CA SER A 24 3.57 -35.53 15.67
C SER A 24 3.38 -37.05 15.51
N GLY A 25 4.37 -37.87 15.88
CA GLY A 25 4.25 -39.33 15.80
C GLY A 25 4.09 -39.88 14.38
N ARG A 26 4.73 -39.26 13.38
CA ARG A 26 4.73 -39.67 11.95
C ARG A 26 3.37 -39.62 11.24
N SER A 27 2.37 -38.92 11.80
CA SER A 27 1.10 -38.72 11.12
C SER A 27 1.24 -37.74 9.94
N ILE A 28 1.02 -38.23 8.71
CA ILE A 28 1.07 -37.39 7.50
C ILE A 28 -0.01 -36.29 7.56
N LYS A 29 -1.16 -36.57 8.18
CA LYS A 29 -2.29 -35.63 8.29
C LYS A 29 -1.94 -34.37 9.09
N THR A 30 -1.17 -34.50 10.17
CA THR A 30 -0.78 -33.34 11.00
C THR A 30 0.26 -32.46 10.31
N CYS A 31 1.11 -33.04 9.46
CA CYS A 31 2.09 -32.30 8.67
C CYS A 31 1.44 -31.46 7.56
N VAL A 32 0.45 -32.04 6.87
CA VAL A 32 -0.33 -31.30 5.88
C VAL A 32 -1.15 -30.19 6.55
N PHE A 33 -1.80 -30.48 7.68
CA PHE A 33 -2.57 -29.48 8.42
C PHE A 33 -1.70 -28.32 8.92
N SER A 34 -0.52 -28.60 9.49
CA SER A 34 0.39 -27.55 9.97
C SER A 34 0.93 -26.67 8.84
N ALA A 35 1.25 -27.23 7.67
CA ALA A 35 1.66 -26.45 6.50
C ALA A 35 0.55 -25.52 6.00
N ILE A 36 -0.70 -26.00 5.96
CA ILE A 36 -1.87 -25.19 5.57
C ILE A 36 -2.13 -24.09 6.62
N ALA A 37 -2.12 -24.45 7.90
CA ALA A 37 -2.33 -23.52 9.00
C ALA A 37 -1.28 -22.41 9.02
N PHE A 38 0.00 -22.75 8.82
CA PHE A 38 1.09 -21.78 8.69
C PHE A 38 0.87 -20.82 7.53
N ARG A 39 0.41 -21.33 6.37
CA ARG A 39 0.12 -20.49 5.20
C ARG A 39 -1.03 -19.51 5.44
N LEU A 40 -2.09 -19.96 6.12
CA LEU A 40 -3.21 -19.10 6.52
C LEU A 40 -2.76 -18.02 7.52
N LEU A 41 -1.95 -18.41 8.51
CA LEU A 41 -1.43 -17.51 9.52
C LEU A 41 -0.49 -16.45 8.91
N TRP A 42 0.38 -16.87 7.98
CA TRP A 42 1.25 -15.97 7.23
C TRP A 42 0.44 -14.96 6.40
N PHE A 43 -0.59 -15.43 5.70
CA PHE A 43 -1.48 -14.54 4.93
C PHE A 43 -2.21 -13.54 5.82
N ALA A 44 -2.66 -13.97 7.00
CA ALA A 44 -3.26 -13.10 8.00
C ALA A 44 -2.24 -12.05 8.50
N ALA A 45 -1.01 -12.47 8.78
CA ALA A 45 0.08 -11.58 9.22
C ALA A 45 0.43 -10.53 8.16
N GLU A 46 0.47 -10.89 6.87
CA GLU A 46 0.70 -9.92 5.80
C GLU A 46 -0.45 -8.91 5.69
N ARG A 47 -1.69 -9.36 5.83
CA ARG A 47 -2.85 -8.46 5.83
C ARG A 47 -2.83 -7.49 7.01
N THR A 48 -2.55 -7.98 8.23
CA THR A 48 -2.47 -7.11 9.40
C THR A 48 -1.32 -6.11 9.29
N ALA A 49 -0.15 -6.55 8.83
CA ALA A 49 0.98 -5.65 8.59
C ALA A 49 0.66 -4.55 7.56
N LEU A 50 -0.04 -4.90 6.48
CA LEU A 50 -0.50 -3.91 5.49
C LEU A 50 -1.49 -2.92 6.11
N ILE A 51 -2.47 -3.41 6.88
CA ILE A 51 -3.47 -2.55 7.52
C ILE A 51 -2.80 -1.56 8.47
N ILE A 52 -1.88 -2.04 9.31
CA ILE A 52 -1.11 -1.22 10.24
C ILE A 52 -0.29 -0.17 9.48
N SER A 53 0.44 -0.59 8.44
CA SER A 53 1.25 0.32 7.62
C SER A 53 0.41 1.42 6.98
N VAL A 54 -0.72 1.07 6.39
CA VAL A 54 -1.67 2.03 5.79
C VAL A 54 -2.18 3.01 6.84
N ASN A 55 -2.63 2.53 8.00
CA ASN A 55 -3.16 3.38 9.06
C ASN A 55 -2.09 4.32 9.64
N LEU A 56 -0.86 3.84 9.83
CA LEU A 56 0.26 4.67 10.30
C LEU A 56 0.60 5.76 9.29
N ASN A 57 0.75 5.41 8.02
CA ASN A 57 1.03 6.37 6.95
C ASN A 57 -0.11 7.39 6.81
N PHE A 58 -1.37 6.92 6.89
CA PHE A 58 -2.53 7.78 6.88
C PHE A 58 -2.49 8.79 8.02
N LYS A 59 -2.33 8.35 9.28
CA LYS A 59 -2.22 9.26 10.43
C LYS A 59 -1.10 10.29 10.29
N ARG A 60 0.06 9.89 9.75
CA ARG A 60 1.22 10.78 9.56
C ARG A 60 1.00 11.86 8.50
N HIS A 61 0.29 11.55 7.41
CA HIS A 61 0.18 12.42 6.25
C HIS A 61 -1.14 13.19 6.17
N ILE A 62 -2.21 12.71 6.81
CA ILE A 62 -3.56 13.25 6.64
C ILE A 62 -3.68 14.72 7.01
N TYR A 63 -2.96 15.19 8.03
CA TYR A 63 -3.00 16.58 8.46
C TYR A 63 -2.45 17.52 7.36
N LYS A 64 -1.25 17.22 6.86
CA LYS A 64 -0.62 18.00 5.76
C LYS A 64 -1.43 17.90 4.47
N PHE A 65 -2.03 16.74 4.20
CA PHE A 65 -2.91 16.53 3.06
C PHE A 65 -4.13 17.45 3.10
N LYS A 66 -4.81 17.53 4.26
CA LYS A 66 -5.93 18.43 4.49
C LYS A 66 -5.54 19.91 4.30
N GLN A 67 -4.39 20.31 4.83
CA GLN A 67 -3.91 21.68 4.71
C GLN A 67 -3.61 22.08 3.26
N GLN A 68 -2.93 21.22 2.50
CA GLN A 68 -2.51 21.55 1.14
C GLN A 68 -3.65 21.52 0.12
N LEU A 69 -4.63 20.64 0.31
CA LEU A 69 -5.74 20.47 -0.65
C LEU A 69 -7.03 21.16 -0.20
N GLY A 70 -7.03 21.81 0.97
CA GLY A 70 -8.16 22.59 1.48
C GLY A 70 -9.47 21.78 1.57
N PRO A 71 -10.63 22.36 1.18
CA PRO A 71 -11.93 21.73 1.30
C PRO A 71 -12.04 20.36 0.60
N TYR A 72 -11.42 20.22 -0.57
CA TYR A 72 -11.41 18.96 -1.32
C TYR A 72 -10.63 17.87 -0.60
N GLY A 73 -9.46 18.21 -0.07
CA GLY A 73 -8.64 17.31 0.76
C GLY A 73 -9.34 16.88 2.04
N ILE A 74 -10.06 17.79 2.69
CA ILE A 74 -10.82 17.49 3.92
C ILE A 74 -11.96 16.51 3.63
N ARG A 75 -12.75 16.74 2.58
CA ARG A 75 -13.83 15.81 2.19
C ARG A 75 -13.28 14.42 1.90
N LEU A 76 -12.21 14.35 1.11
CA LEU A 76 -11.63 13.07 0.73
C LEU A 76 -10.99 12.34 1.93
N ALA A 77 -10.35 13.09 2.82
CA ALA A 77 -9.79 12.56 4.06
C ALA A 77 -10.88 12.01 5.01
N ASN A 78 -12.02 12.68 5.09
CA ASN A 78 -13.15 12.21 5.90
C ASN A 78 -13.77 10.96 5.27
N LYS A 79 -13.92 10.92 3.94
CA LYS A 79 -14.37 9.71 3.22
C LYS A 79 -13.42 8.54 3.47
N ALA A 80 -12.11 8.77 3.38
CA ALA A 80 -11.09 7.77 3.72
C ALA A 80 -11.12 7.33 5.20
N GLY A 81 -11.67 8.14 6.10
CA GLY A 81 -11.90 7.74 7.48
C GLY A 81 -12.85 6.55 7.57
N ASN A 82 -13.90 6.55 6.74
CA ASN A 82 -14.99 5.59 6.75
C ASN A 82 -14.84 4.47 5.71
N ASP A 83 -14.19 4.75 4.58
CA ASP A 83 -14.00 3.80 3.47
C ASP A 83 -12.54 3.33 3.39
N TRP A 84 -12.35 2.02 3.59
CA TRP A 84 -11.05 1.37 3.49
C TRP A 84 -10.43 1.46 2.09
N THR A 85 -11.25 1.42 1.05
CA THR A 85 -10.79 1.46 -0.35
C THR A 85 -10.15 2.80 -0.66
N VAL A 86 -10.81 3.89 -0.26
CA VAL A 86 -10.29 5.25 -0.43
C VAL A 86 -9.05 5.46 0.44
N LYS A 87 -9.05 4.98 1.69
CA LYS A 87 -7.87 5.02 2.56
C LYS A 87 -6.67 4.32 1.95
N LYS A 88 -6.88 3.11 1.41
CA LYS A 88 -5.85 2.34 0.73
C LYS A 88 -5.33 3.04 -0.53
N SER A 89 -6.22 3.67 -1.31
CA SER A 89 -5.83 4.45 -2.49
C SER A 89 -4.96 5.66 -2.11
N LEU A 90 -5.34 6.41 -1.08
CA LEU A 90 -4.53 7.53 -0.58
C LEU A 90 -3.18 7.08 -0.02
N ALA A 91 -3.09 5.86 0.52
CA ALA A 91 -1.85 5.32 1.04
C ALA A 91 -0.74 5.19 -0.02
N GLU A 92 -1.09 5.14 -1.31
CA GLU A 92 -0.13 5.14 -2.43
C GLU A 92 0.76 6.38 -2.39
N VAL A 93 0.18 7.55 -2.13
CA VAL A 93 0.91 8.82 -2.03
C VAL A 93 1.35 9.17 -0.61
N PHE A 94 0.85 8.45 0.41
CA PHE A 94 1.31 8.57 1.80
C PHE A 94 2.48 7.63 2.14
N THR A 95 3.04 6.95 1.15
CA THR A 95 4.23 6.11 1.34
C THR A 95 5.40 6.91 1.91
N SER A 96 6.14 6.31 2.84
CA SER A 96 7.38 6.88 3.38
C SER A 96 8.58 6.74 2.43
N SER A 97 8.50 5.83 1.44
CA SER A 97 9.59 5.60 0.48
C SER A 97 9.50 6.54 -0.70
N LEU A 98 10.55 7.35 -0.92
CA LEU A 98 10.63 8.29 -2.05
C LEU A 98 10.57 7.59 -3.40
N LYS A 99 11.34 6.51 -3.59
CA LYS A 99 11.31 5.73 -4.84
C LYS A 99 9.91 5.21 -5.17
N LYS A 100 9.14 4.80 -4.15
CA LYS A 100 7.74 4.37 -4.36
C LYS A 100 6.83 5.56 -4.66
N LEU A 101 7.04 6.69 -3.99
CA LEU A 101 6.29 7.91 -4.23
C LEU A 101 6.48 8.42 -5.66
N GLU A 102 7.73 8.47 -6.14
CA GLU A 102 8.07 8.87 -7.52
C GLU A 102 7.35 8.02 -8.56
N LYS A 103 7.46 6.68 -8.44
CA LYS A 103 6.76 5.76 -9.33
C LYS A 103 5.24 5.93 -9.29
N ASN A 104 4.68 6.09 -8.10
CA ASN A 104 3.25 6.30 -7.95
C ASN A 104 2.81 7.63 -8.59
N VAL A 105 3.57 8.71 -8.40
CA VAL A 105 3.29 10.01 -9.04
C VAL A 105 3.39 9.91 -10.57
N GLU A 106 4.38 9.19 -11.09
CA GLU A 106 4.51 8.95 -12.54
C GLU A 106 3.28 8.23 -13.10
N HIS A 107 2.80 7.17 -12.43
CA HIS A 107 1.56 6.49 -12.82
C HIS A 107 0.35 7.44 -12.76
N LEU A 108 0.25 8.29 -11.73
CA LEU A 108 -0.85 9.25 -11.62
C LEU A 108 -0.82 10.30 -12.74
N LYS A 109 0.38 10.73 -13.18
CA LYS A 109 0.53 11.63 -14.34
C LYS A 109 0.11 10.97 -15.65
N LEU A 110 0.46 9.69 -15.83
CA LEU A 110 0.01 8.92 -16.99
C LEU A 110 -1.52 8.86 -17.01
N MET A 111 -2.16 8.54 -15.88
CA MET A 111 -3.62 8.54 -15.77
C MET A 111 -4.23 9.91 -16.07
N ASP A 112 -3.65 10.99 -15.55
CA ASP A 112 -4.12 12.36 -15.81
C ASP A 112 -4.05 12.75 -17.30
N THR A 113 -3.00 12.28 -17.98
CA THR A 113 -2.84 12.44 -19.44
C THR A 113 -3.95 11.68 -20.19
N LEU A 114 -4.25 10.45 -19.77
CA LEU A 114 -5.34 9.65 -20.36
C LEU A 114 -6.71 10.30 -20.13
N PHE A 115 -6.93 10.88 -18.95
CA PHE A 115 -8.18 11.57 -18.62
C PHE A 115 -8.36 12.83 -19.47
N SER A 116 -7.27 13.59 -19.66
CA SER A 116 -7.24 14.77 -20.53
C SER A 116 -7.46 14.42 -22.01
N ALA A 117 -7.06 13.21 -22.43
CA ALA A 117 -7.29 12.68 -23.77
C ALA A 117 -8.71 12.13 -24.00
N GLY A 118 -9.63 12.27 -23.04
CA GLY A 118 -11.04 11.90 -23.17
C GLY A 118 -11.46 10.60 -22.47
N MET A 119 -10.54 9.85 -21.85
CA MET A 119 -10.86 8.66 -21.06
C MET A 119 -11.16 9.00 -19.59
N ARG A 120 -12.03 9.99 -19.36
CA ARG A 120 -12.34 10.47 -18.01
C ARG A 120 -13.21 9.44 -17.26
N PRO A 121 -12.76 8.92 -16.11
CA PRO A 121 -13.57 8.05 -15.26
C PRO A 121 -14.61 8.88 -14.50
N ASP A 122 -15.42 8.22 -13.68
CA ASP A 122 -16.38 8.87 -12.80
C ASP A 122 -15.74 10.03 -12.00
N ASP A 123 -16.51 11.10 -11.78
CA ASP A 123 -16.02 12.34 -11.17
C ASP A 123 -15.32 12.13 -9.83
N GLU A 124 -15.78 11.15 -9.06
CA GLU A 124 -15.14 10.80 -7.79
C GLU A 124 -13.73 10.22 -8.00
N THR A 125 -13.57 9.29 -8.94
CA THR A 125 -12.28 8.66 -9.25
C THR A 125 -11.31 9.69 -9.81
N PHE A 126 -11.79 10.59 -10.66
CA PHE A 126 -11.02 11.71 -11.17
C PHE A 126 -10.54 12.62 -10.04
N GLN A 127 -11.44 13.01 -9.13
CA GLN A 127 -11.11 13.86 -7.98
C GLN A 127 -10.09 13.21 -7.03
N ILE A 128 -10.19 11.90 -6.80
CA ILE A 128 -9.22 11.14 -6.02
C ILE A 128 -7.85 11.18 -6.72
N ASN A 129 -7.80 10.94 -8.02
CA ASN A 129 -6.56 10.98 -8.80
C ASN A 129 -5.88 12.35 -8.72
N ASP A 130 -6.64 13.42 -8.97
CA ASP A 130 -6.14 14.80 -8.93
C ASP A 130 -5.59 15.17 -7.54
N CYS A 131 -6.33 14.84 -6.47
CA CYS A 131 -5.88 15.07 -5.09
C CYS A 131 -4.59 14.31 -4.78
N LYS A 132 -4.48 13.04 -5.22
CA LYS A 132 -3.28 12.24 -5.05
C LYS A 132 -2.10 12.85 -5.81
N LEU A 133 -2.30 13.25 -7.05
CA LEU A 133 -1.26 13.81 -7.91
C LEU A 133 -0.71 15.12 -7.33
N LYS A 134 -1.60 16.07 -6.97
CA LYS A 134 -1.22 17.35 -6.36
C LYS A 134 -0.41 17.16 -5.08
N TYR A 135 -0.87 16.30 -4.18
CA TYR A 135 -0.16 16.05 -2.93
C TYR A 135 1.17 15.29 -3.14
N GLY A 136 1.18 14.32 -4.05
CA GLY A 136 2.39 13.57 -4.41
C GLY A 136 3.49 14.48 -4.96
N LEU A 137 3.14 15.38 -5.89
CA LEU A 137 4.05 16.39 -6.44
C LEU A 137 4.57 17.35 -5.38
N TYR A 138 3.69 17.86 -4.51
CA TYR A 138 4.08 18.71 -3.39
C TYR A 138 5.15 18.05 -2.51
N ARG A 139 4.97 16.77 -2.19
CA ARG A 139 5.95 16.01 -1.39
C ARG A 139 7.29 15.84 -2.10
N LEU A 140 7.29 15.52 -3.39
CA LEU A 140 8.52 15.38 -4.16
C LEU A 140 9.29 16.70 -4.26
N ASN A 141 8.59 17.82 -4.47
CA ASN A 141 9.19 19.15 -4.53
C ASN A 141 9.84 19.53 -3.20
N MET A 142 9.15 19.29 -2.07
CA MET A 142 9.69 19.52 -0.72
C MET A 142 10.96 18.72 -0.43
N HIS A 143 11.05 17.48 -0.94
CA HIS A 143 12.26 16.67 -0.80
C HIS A 143 13.41 17.15 -1.70
N THR A 144 13.08 17.64 -2.90
CA THR A 144 14.07 18.18 -3.85
C THR A 144 14.69 19.47 -3.30
N GLN A 145 13.89 20.40 -2.80
CA GLN A 145 14.36 21.66 -2.21
C GLN A 145 15.31 21.43 -1.02
N LYS A 146 14.96 20.51 -0.12
CA LYS A 146 15.81 20.15 1.04
C LYS A 146 17.16 19.53 0.67
N ASN A 147 17.28 18.92 -0.51
CA ASN A 147 18.55 18.37 -0.98
C ASN A 147 19.43 19.43 -1.62
N THR A 148 18.83 20.45 -2.23
CA THR A 148 19.55 21.60 -2.80
C THR A 148 20.11 22.52 -1.72
N GLU A 149 19.39 22.73 -0.62
CA GLU A 149 19.85 23.55 0.52
C GLU A 149 20.95 22.91 1.38
N LYS A 150 21.22 21.60 1.17
CA LYS A 150 22.25 20.84 1.90
C LYS A 150 23.55 20.67 1.12
N LYS A 151 23.62 21.18 -0.11
CA LYS A 151 24.83 21.24 -0.93
C LYS A 151 25.41 22.63 -0.88
#